data_AF-A0A0G0HIN1-F1
#
_entry.id   AF-A0A0G0HIN1-F1
#
_cell.length_a   1.000
_cell.length_b   1.000
_cell.length_c   1.000
_cell.angle_alpha   90.00
_cell.angle_beta   90.00
_cell.angle_gamma   90.00
#
_symmetry.space_group_name_H-M   'P 1'
#
loop_
_entity.id
_entity.type
_entity.pdbx_description
1 polymer ?
#
loop_
_entity_poly.entity_id
_entity_poly.type
_entity_poly.pdbx_seq_one_letter_code
_entity_poly.pdbx_strand_id
1 'polypeptide(L)'
;MDKKKTKNKNYAFIDGQNLYMGTTKLEVHPWKINLARFRIYLEQKYDVSNAYYFLGYVQVANQDLYEEIQKAGFVLIFREHNTAMIGKKKGNVDSDIIFQIMKKLYKKEKGSLGI
;
A
#
# COMPACT_ATOMS: atom_id res chain seq x y z
N MET A 1 14.95 -35.70 -6.36
CA MET A 1 14.27 -34.52 -6.94
C MET A 1 13.77 -33.67 -5.78
N ASP A 2 14.53 -32.65 -5.42
CA ASP A 2 14.16 -31.75 -4.33
C ASP A 2 12.99 -30.87 -4.76
N LYS A 3 11.85 -31.01 -4.06
CA LYS A 3 10.75 -30.06 -4.18
C LYS A 3 11.28 -28.69 -3.77
N LYS A 4 11.51 -27.79 -4.74
CA LYS A 4 11.76 -26.36 -4.48
C LYS A 4 10.64 -25.86 -3.56
N LYS A 5 10.96 -25.62 -2.28
CA LYS A 5 10.06 -24.92 -1.36
C LYS A 5 9.77 -23.57 -2.00
N THR A 6 8.55 -23.36 -2.47
CA THR A 6 8.07 -22.04 -2.87
C THR A 6 8.12 -21.18 -1.63
N LYS A 7 9.13 -20.30 -1.54
CA LYS A 7 9.24 -19.33 -0.46
C LYS A 7 7.96 -18.50 -0.47
N ASN A 8 7.17 -18.56 0.61
CA ASN A 8 5.96 -17.75 0.73
C ASN A 8 6.40 -16.28 0.72
N LYS A 9 6.16 -15.60 -0.39
CA LYS A 9 6.52 -14.20 -0.56
C LYS A 9 5.57 -13.34 0.28
N ASN A 10 6.11 -12.31 0.92
CA ASN A 10 5.31 -11.39 1.70
C ASN A 10 4.72 -10.29 0.81
N TYR A 11 3.61 -9.71 1.29
CA TYR A 11 2.90 -8.60 0.68
C TYR A 11 2.87 -7.45 1.67
N ALA A 12 3.10 -6.23 1.19
CA ALA A 12 2.99 -5.02 2.00
C ALA A 12 1.79 -4.19 1.55
N PHE A 13 1.06 -3.64 2.51
CA PHE A 13 -0.06 -2.74 2.29
C PHE A 13 0.20 -1.48 3.12
N ILE A 14 0.44 -0.36 2.45
CA ILE A 14 0.90 0.88 3.05
C ILE A 14 -0.21 1.91 2.97
N ASP A 15 -0.69 2.41 4.12
CA ASP A 15 -1.55 3.59 4.15
C ASP A 15 -0.68 4.85 3.98
N GLY A 16 -0.68 5.42 2.77
CA GLY A 16 0.15 6.56 2.43
C GLY A 16 -0.25 7.84 3.16
N GLN A 17 -1.53 7.99 3.51
CA GLN A 17 -2.00 9.14 4.25
C GLN A 17 -1.50 9.09 5.69
N ASN A 18 -1.61 7.93 6.34
CA ASN A 18 -1.06 7.75 7.68
C ASN A 18 0.46 7.94 7.69
N LEU A 19 1.16 7.37 6.70
CA LEU A 19 2.60 7.50 6.54
C LEU A 19 3.04 8.96 6.40
N TYR A 20 2.35 9.74 5.57
CA TYR A 20 2.64 11.16 5.39
C TYR A 20 2.37 11.98 6.65
N MET A 21 1.24 11.71 7.34
CA MET A 21 0.88 12.41 8.57
C MET A 21 1.88 12.13 9.71
N GLY A 22 2.34 10.88 9.82
CA GLY A 22 3.31 10.44 10.83
C GLY A 22 4.77 10.80 10.54
N THR A 23 5.07 11.46 9.41
CA THR A 23 6.45 11.83 9.04
C THR A 23 6.56 13.30 8.63
N THR A 24 6.02 13.65 7.47
CA THR A 24 6.19 14.97 6.88
C THR A 24 5.37 16.05 7.58
N LYS A 25 4.26 15.67 8.23
CA LYS A 25 3.40 16.59 8.99
C LYS A 25 3.66 16.62 10.49
N LEU A 26 4.76 16.00 10.96
CA LEU A 26 5.15 16.12 12.36
C LEU A 26 5.46 17.58 12.70
N GLU A 27 4.99 18.03 13.87
CA GLU A 27 5.27 19.37 14.39
C GLU A 27 6.75 19.52 14.76
N VAL A 28 7.36 18.43 15.23
CA VAL A 28 8.73 18.40 15.74
C VAL A 28 9.54 17.45 14.87
N HIS A 29 10.59 17.99 14.21
CA HIS A 29 11.48 17.28 13.29
C HIS A 29 10.76 16.58 12.11
N PRO A 30 10.06 17.33 11.24
CA PRO A 30 9.45 16.76 10.05
C PRO A 30 10.50 16.16 9.12
N TRP A 31 10.17 15.02 8.52
CA TRP A 31 11.04 14.35 7.56
C TRP A 31 10.24 13.71 6.44
N LYS A 32 10.90 13.54 5.29
CA LYS A 32 10.32 12.93 4.09
C LYS A 32 10.90 11.53 3.89
N ILE A 33 10.04 10.59 3.56
CA ILE A 33 10.45 9.23 3.21
C ILE A 33 10.94 9.23 1.77
N ASN A 34 12.13 8.68 1.55
CA ASN A 34 12.56 8.29 0.22
C ASN A 34 11.89 6.96 -0.14
N LEU A 35 10.91 7.00 -1.05
CA LEU A 35 10.09 5.84 -1.38
C LEU A 35 10.89 4.69 -2.02
N ALA A 36 11.89 5.00 -2.84
CA ALA A 36 12.75 3.98 -3.45
C ALA A 36 13.56 3.20 -2.39
N ARG A 37 14.17 3.92 -1.43
CA ARG A 37 14.87 3.28 -0.31
C ARG A 37 13.93 2.49 0.58
N PHE A 38 12.72 3.00 0.80
CA PHE A 38 11.70 2.29 1.57
C PHE A 38 11.28 0.98 0.88
N ARG A 39 11.09 0.99 -0.45
CA ARG A 39 10.80 -0.23 -1.22
C ARG A 39 11.90 -1.28 -1.08
N ILE A 40 13.17 -0.86 -1.21
CA ILE A 40 14.33 -1.74 -1.04
C ILE A 40 14.37 -2.34 0.37
N TYR A 41 14.11 -1.52 1.38
CA TYR A 41 14.05 -1.97 2.77
C TYR A 41 12.97 -3.05 2.97
N LEU A 42 11.76 -2.84 2.46
CA LEU A 42 10.68 -3.83 2.54
C LEU A 42 11.06 -5.16 1.87
N GLU A 43 11.70 -5.08 0.70
CA GLU A 43 12.18 -6.25 -0.03
C GLU A 43 13.24 -7.02 0.76
N GLN A 44 14.31 -6.34 1.18
CA GLN A 44 15.46 -7.00 1.78
C GLN A 44 15.19 -7.48 3.20
N LYS A 45 14.45 -6.70 3.99
CA LYS A 45 14.20 -7.01 5.39
C LYS A 45 13.07 -8.01 5.59
N TYR A 46 12.03 -7.92 4.75
CA TYR A 46 10.80 -8.66 4.94
C TYR A 46 10.42 -9.55 3.75
N ASP A 47 11.27 -9.70 2.72
CA ASP A 47 10.98 -10.52 1.52
C ASP A 47 9.66 -10.12 0.85
N VAL A 48 9.35 -8.81 0.89
CA VAL A 48 8.14 -8.26 0.28
C VAL A 48 8.29 -8.25 -1.23
N SER A 49 7.43 -8.99 -1.89
CA SER A 49 7.40 -9.09 -3.35
C SER A 49 6.52 -8.02 -4.00
N ASN A 50 5.32 -7.82 -3.46
CA ASN A 50 4.36 -6.85 -3.93
C ASN A 50 4.04 -5.87 -2.80
N ALA A 51 4.18 -4.58 -3.07
CA ALA A 51 3.90 -3.51 -2.12
C ALA A 51 2.82 -2.59 -2.69
N TYR A 52 1.66 -2.55 -2.04
CA TYR A 52 0.51 -1.77 -2.42
C TYR A 52 0.46 -0.49 -1.60
N TYR A 53 0.42 0.66 -2.27
CA TYR A 53 0.42 1.97 -1.64
C TYR A 53 -0.95 2.62 -1.81
N PHE A 54 -1.64 2.86 -0.70
CA PHE A 54 -3.00 3.38 -0.70
C PHE A 54 -3.00 4.89 -0.50
N LEU A 55 -3.71 5.59 -1.37
CA LEU A 55 -4.07 6.99 -1.20
C LEU A 55 -5.59 7.12 -1.16
N GLY A 56 -6.07 8.27 -0.68
CA GLY A 56 -7.49 8.62 -0.74
C GLY A 56 -7.95 8.87 -2.18
N TYR A 57 -8.57 10.01 -2.42
CA TYR A 57 -8.98 10.45 -3.74
C TYR A 57 -7.81 10.98 -4.59
N VAL A 58 -7.97 10.87 -5.90
CA VAL A 58 -7.05 11.44 -6.89
C VAL A 58 -7.12 12.97 -6.84
N GLN A 59 -5.97 13.62 -6.85
CA GLN A 59 -5.80 15.07 -6.90
C GLN A 59 -4.80 15.40 -7.98
N VAL A 60 -5.18 16.27 -8.93
CA VAL A 60 -4.33 16.65 -10.07
C VAL A 60 -2.99 17.24 -9.60
N ALA A 61 -2.99 18.00 -8.51
CA ALA A 61 -1.80 18.61 -7.94
C ALA A 61 -0.76 17.61 -7.40
N ASN A 62 -1.12 16.34 -7.22
CA ASN A 62 -0.25 15.30 -6.66
C ASN A 62 0.31 14.34 -7.72
N GLN A 63 0.23 14.69 -9.01
CA GLN A 63 0.69 13.84 -10.10
C GLN A 63 2.15 13.39 -9.94
N ASP A 64 3.05 14.30 -9.56
CA ASP A 64 4.47 14.00 -9.35
C ASP A 64 4.67 12.95 -8.25
N LEU A 65 3.89 13.02 -7.16
CA LEU A 65 3.91 12.03 -6.09
C LEU A 65 3.44 10.67 -6.58
N TYR A 66 2.40 10.63 -7.42
CA TYR A 66 1.90 9.38 -7.99
C TYR A 66 2.95 8.70 -8.86
N GLU A 67 3.65 9.49 -9.67
CA GLU A 67 4.78 9.00 -10.46
C GLU A 67 5.93 8.52 -9.57
N GLU A 68 6.27 9.24 -8.51
CA GLU A 68 7.32 8.83 -7.57
C GLU A 68 7.00 7.48 -6.93
N ILE A 69 5.76 7.29 -6.45
CA ILE A 69 5.30 6.04 -5.85
C ILE A 69 5.40 4.88 -6.85
N GLN A 70 4.95 5.08 -8.09
CA GLN A 70 5.01 4.03 -9.11
C GLN A 70 6.44 3.72 -9.55
N LYS A 71 7.28 4.75 -9.79
CA LYS A 71 8.70 4.59 -10.13
C LYS A 71 9.48 3.89 -9.02
N ALA A 72 9.10 4.09 -7.76
CA ALA A 72 9.67 3.37 -6.62
C ALA A 72 9.23 1.90 -6.53
N GLY A 73 8.37 1.40 -7.42
CA GLY A 73 7.98 -0.02 -7.49
C GLY A 73 6.80 -0.40 -6.58
N PHE A 74 5.96 0.58 -6.20
CA PHE A 74 4.70 0.33 -5.52
C PHE A 74 3.54 0.27 -6.51
N VAL A 75 2.55 -0.57 -6.20
CA VAL A 75 1.25 -0.56 -6.87
C VAL A 75 0.37 0.50 -6.20
N LEU A 76 0.16 1.63 -6.87
CA LEU A 76 -0.66 2.72 -6.36
C LEU A 76 -2.16 2.37 -6.45
N ILE A 77 -2.88 2.50 -5.35
CA ILE A 77 -4.32 2.24 -5.25
C ILE A 77 -5.00 3.46 -4.63
N PHE A 78 -6.02 3.98 -5.31
CA PHE A 78 -6.88 5.03 -4.77
C PHE A 78 -8.10 4.40 -4.09
N ARG A 79 -8.42 4.88 -2.88
CA ARG A 79 -9.66 4.55 -2.18
C ARG A 79 -10.77 5.37 -2.83
N GLU A 80 -11.68 4.73 -3.56
CA GLU A 80 -12.94 5.38 -3.95
C GLU A 80 -13.65 5.82 -2.66
N HIS A 81 -13.96 7.12 -2.54
CA HIS A 81 -14.79 7.61 -1.46
C HIS A 81 -16.18 6.99 -1.63
N ASN A 82 -16.44 5.87 -0.97
CA ASN A 82 -17.80 5.42 -0.74
C ASN A 82 -18.39 6.37 0.31
N THR A 83 -18.93 7.49 -0.16
CA THR A 83 -19.67 8.48 0.63
C THR A 83 -20.81 7.85 1.45
N ALA A 84 -21.23 6.64 1.11
CA ALA A 84 -22.20 5.83 1.84
C ALA A 84 -21.73 5.28 3.22
N MET A 85 -20.43 5.30 3.54
CA MET A 85 -19.90 4.79 4.83
C MET A 85 -19.53 5.87 5.86
N ILE A 86 -19.98 7.12 5.65
CA ILE A 86 -19.72 8.24 6.57
C ILE A 86 -20.62 8.17 7.84
N GLY A 87 -21.70 7.37 7.82
CA GLY A 87 -22.60 7.20 8.95
C GLY A 87 -22.27 5.96 9.79
N LYS A 88 -21.85 6.16 11.04
CA LYS A 88 -21.72 5.15 12.12
C LYS A 88 -20.55 4.14 12.00
N LYS A 89 -19.34 4.59 12.35
CA LYS A 89 -18.55 4.02 13.47
C LYS A 89 -17.21 4.73 13.56
N LYS A 90 -16.93 5.33 14.72
CA LYS A 90 -15.62 5.85 15.07
C LYS A 90 -14.71 4.68 15.47
N GLY A 91 -14.23 3.96 14.47
CA GLY A 91 -13.24 2.89 14.58
C GLY A 91 -12.61 2.74 13.20
N ASN A 92 -11.28 2.87 13.13
CA ASN A 92 -10.39 2.89 11.97
C ASN A 92 -10.96 2.34 10.63
N VAL A 93 -11.91 3.06 10.00
CA VAL A 93 -12.60 2.65 8.77
C VAL A 93 -11.60 2.38 7.64
N ASP A 94 -10.47 3.09 7.67
CA ASP A 94 -9.35 2.94 6.75
C ASP A 94 -8.73 1.53 6.77
N SER A 95 -8.59 0.91 7.95
CA SER A 95 -8.01 -0.43 8.08
C SER A 95 -8.93 -1.52 7.54
N ASP A 96 -10.25 -1.40 7.74
CA ASP A 96 -11.23 -2.34 7.21
C ASP A 96 -11.29 -2.30 5.67
N ILE A 97 -11.22 -1.10 5.07
CA ILE A 97 -11.18 -0.94 3.61
C ILE A 97 -9.91 -1.56 3.03
N ILE A 98 -8.74 -1.26 3.62
CA ILE A 98 -7.47 -1.86 3.20
C ILE A 98 -7.56 -3.38 3.29
N PHE A 99 -8.11 -3.92 4.39
CA PHE A 99 -8.30 -5.36 4.56
C PHE A 99 -9.21 -5.99 3.48
N GLN A 100 -10.29 -5.31 3.08
CA GLN A 100 -11.16 -5.81 1.99
C GLN A 100 -10.42 -5.82 0.65
N ILE A 101 -9.63 -4.80 0.35
CA ILE A 101 -8.83 -4.71 -0.89
C ILE A 101 -7.72 -5.78 -0.88
N MET A 102 -7.05 -5.98 0.26
CA MET A 102 -6.10 -7.07 0.48
C MET A 102 -6.72 -8.43 0.11
N LYS A 103 -7.91 -8.71 0.66
CA LYS A 103 -8.62 -9.98 0.42
C LYS A 103 -8.96 -10.16 -1.07
N LYS A 104 -9.33 -9.08 -1.76
CA LYS A 104 -9.64 -9.10 -3.21
C LYS A 104 -8.39 -9.34 -4.05
N LEU A 105 -7.29 -8.65 -3.77
CA LEU A 105 -6.02 -8.80 -4.48
C LEU A 105 -5.44 -10.21 -4.31
N TYR A 106 -5.41 -10.71 -3.07
CA TYR A 106 -4.93 -12.05 -2.76
C TYR A 106 -5.75 -13.14 -3.49
N LYS A 107 -7.08 -12.98 -3.55
CA LYS A 107 -7.93 -13.91 -4.32
C LYS A 107 -7.64 -13.85 -5.83
N LYS A 108 -7.36 -12.67 -6.38
CA LYS A 108 -7.06 -12.50 -7.81
C LYS A 108 -5.72 -13.16 -8.20
N GLU A 109 -4.69 -13.02 -7.37
CA GLU A 109 -3.40 -13.69 -7.58
C GLU A 109 -3.51 -15.23 -7.52
N LYS A 110 -4.37 -15.77 -6.66
CA LYS A 110 -4.66 -17.21 -6.68
C LYS A 110 -5.40 -17.67 -7.94
N GLY A 111 -6.19 -16.79 -8.56
CA GLY A 111 -6.94 -17.06 -9.78
C GLY A 111 -6.12 -17.05 -11.07
N SER A 112 -4.87 -16.54 -11.04
CA SER A 112 -3.97 -16.54 -12.20
C SER A 112 -3.08 -17.79 -12.31
N LEU A 113 -3.31 -18.82 -11.48
CA LEU A 113 -2.59 -20.10 -11.53
C LEU A 113 -3.34 -21.18 -12.33
N GLY A 114 -4.00 -20.77 -13.42
CA GLY A 114 -4.79 -21.64 -14.26
C GLY A 114 -4.75 -21.21 -15.72
N ILE A 115 -3.58 -21.33 -16.34
CA ILE A 115 -3.36 -21.69 -17.76
C ILE A 115 -2.00 -22.39 -17.85
#